data_AF-A0A3N4NSX3-F1
#
_entry.id   AF-A0A3N4NSX3-F1
#
_cell.length_a   1.000
_cell.length_b   1.000
_cell.length_c   1.000
_cell.angle_alpha   90.00
_cell.angle_beta   90.00
_cell.angle_gamma   90.00
#
_symmetry.space_group_name_H-M   'P 1'
#
loop_
_entity.id
_entity.type
_entity.pdbx_description
1 polymer ?
#
loop_
_entity_poly.entity_id
_entity_poly.type
_entity_poly.pdbx_seq_one_letter_code
_entity_poly.pdbx_strand_id
1 'polypeptide(L)'
;MKKKFVLILLLLFISNGFSQQITLSNRAEISVITVDPGTEQLYDTFGHSAFRVKDDILRMDLAYNYGIFDFNTPNFYTKFAQGKLLYELAAYPFSAFYRSYAQENRRIREQVLDLTQEEKQAFFNFLQNNAKPENKSYLYDFFYDNCATKLKEVAENVLEQNVEFNTSFIEGKNETLRSLIHQYSKQKHPWGTFGIDLALGAIIDKKATTKDYLFLPDNIFNAYAESTINGKPIVKKTNTLFTPKEQKIPVALFSPTIIFSLFALLFLWITYRDYKKQKRSKWVDFILFLCTGLIGVVVLLLWFATDHTATKDNYNALWAFMPNLIVAFIVVKNNLPLWIKNYLFLVLILLIVTIILWIFKIQVFAVGIIPLLIVLGVRYLFLLKTIDLKTD
;
A
#
# COMPACT_ATOMS: atom_id res chain seq x y z
N MET A 1 -42.11 13.80 50.70
CA MET A 1 -41.67 14.71 49.61
C MET A 1 -40.21 15.16 49.74
N LYS A 2 -39.74 15.64 50.90
CA LYS A 2 -38.35 16.11 51.09
C LYS A 2 -37.24 15.10 50.69
N LYS A 3 -37.39 13.80 51.02
CA LYS A 3 -36.39 12.77 50.66
C LYS A 3 -36.26 12.51 49.15
N LYS A 4 -37.36 12.58 48.38
CA LYS A 4 -37.34 12.42 46.91
C LYS A 4 -36.69 13.63 46.22
N PHE A 5 -36.89 14.83 46.78
CA PHE A 5 -36.28 16.05 46.25
C PHE A 5 -34.76 16.07 46.45
N VAL A 6 -34.27 15.60 47.61
CA VAL A 6 -32.83 15.43 47.87
C VAL A 6 -32.18 14.41 46.94
N LEU A 7 -32.87 13.30 46.63
CA LEU A 7 -32.36 12.28 45.69
C LEU A 7 -32.27 12.82 44.26
N ILE A 8 -33.25 13.59 43.81
CA ILE A 8 -33.23 14.25 42.49
C ILE A 8 -32.13 15.33 42.43
N LEU A 9 -31.93 16.10 43.50
CA LEU A 9 -30.80 17.04 43.58
C LEU A 9 -29.45 16.32 43.50
N LEU A 10 -29.28 15.21 44.24
CA LEU A 10 -28.06 14.40 44.19
C LEU A 10 -27.80 13.82 42.80
N LEU A 11 -28.84 13.35 42.11
CA LEU A 11 -28.73 12.85 40.72
C LEU A 11 -28.36 13.96 39.72
N LEU A 12 -28.83 15.20 39.93
CA LEU A 12 -28.46 16.37 39.11
C LEU A 12 -27.02 16.88 39.39
N PHE A 13 -26.46 16.60 40.57
CA PHE A 13 -25.06 16.90 40.88
C PHE A 13 -24.08 15.84 40.33
N ILE A 14 -24.52 14.58 40.16
CA ILE A 14 -23.69 13.52 39.55
C ILE A 14 -23.50 13.74 38.05
N SER A 15 -24.44 14.42 37.36
CA SER A 15 -24.35 14.70 35.92
C SER A 15 -23.37 15.83 35.53
N ASN A 16 -22.76 16.54 36.49
CA ASN A 16 -21.75 17.57 36.24
C ASN A 16 -20.32 17.07 36.57
N GLY A 17 -20.02 15.83 36.21
CA GLY A 17 -18.63 15.38 36.15
C GLY A 17 -17.92 16.11 35.01
N PHE A 18 -17.32 17.27 35.28
CA PHE A 18 -16.31 17.82 34.39
C PHE A 18 -15.25 16.72 34.19
N SER A 19 -15.10 16.23 32.96
CA SER A 19 -14.00 15.34 32.61
C SER A 19 -12.72 16.09 32.93
N GLN A 20 -12.04 15.71 34.02
CA GLN A 20 -10.77 16.31 34.37
C GLN A 20 -9.80 16.04 33.23
N GLN A 21 -9.28 17.11 32.64
CA GLN A 21 -8.25 17.00 31.63
C GLN A 21 -6.99 16.46 32.32
N ILE A 22 -6.53 15.28 31.88
CA ILE A 22 -5.37 14.64 32.49
C ILE A 22 -4.14 15.52 32.25
N THR A 23 -3.55 15.99 33.35
CA THR A 23 -2.28 16.73 33.33
C THR A 23 -1.14 15.74 33.50
N LEU A 24 -0.26 15.67 32.51
CA LEU A 24 0.97 14.89 32.57
C LEU A 24 1.88 15.40 33.68
N SER A 25 2.57 14.48 34.33
CA SER A 25 3.61 14.81 35.28
C SER A 25 4.93 15.17 34.59
N ASN A 26 5.87 15.70 35.37
CA ASN A 26 7.24 15.98 34.91
C ASN A 26 8.05 14.72 34.53
N ARG A 27 7.55 13.52 34.84
CA ARG A 27 8.15 12.23 34.44
C ARG A 27 7.53 11.65 33.17
N ALA A 28 6.63 12.39 32.51
CA ALA A 28 6.04 11.95 31.26
C ALA A 28 7.08 11.95 30.12
N GLU A 29 6.93 11.00 29.20
CA GLU A 29 7.70 10.85 27.97
C GLU A 29 6.74 10.71 26.79
N ILE A 30 7.06 11.41 25.70
CA ILE A 30 6.43 11.25 24.40
C ILE A 30 7.48 10.63 23.49
N SER A 31 7.13 9.52 22.84
CA SER A 31 8.05 8.81 21.96
C SER A 31 7.41 8.52 20.61
N VAL A 32 8.25 8.48 19.58
CA VAL A 32 7.93 7.87 18.29
C VAL A 32 8.34 6.41 18.33
N ILE A 33 7.44 5.52 17.96
CA ILE A 33 7.67 4.08 17.85
C ILE A 33 7.72 3.72 16.37
N THR A 34 8.75 2.98 15.98
CA THR A 34 8.88 2.41 14.63
C THR A 34 9.06 0.91 14.75
N VAL A 35 8.20 0.18 14.04
CA VAL A 35 8.23 -1.28 13.91
C VAL A 35 8.76 -1.62 12.53
N ASP A 36 9.77 -2.48 12.48
CA ASP A 36 10.39 -2.91 11.24
C ASP A 36 9.38 -3.61 10.30
N PRO A 37 9.66 -3.64 8.99
CA PRO A 37 8.96 -4.46 8.01
C PRO A 37 8.70 -5.90 8.45
N GLY A 38 7.46 -6.36 8.32
CA GLY A 38 7.11 -7.77 8.46
C GLY A 38 7.52 -8.60 7.23
N THR A 39 7.23 -9.90 7.29
CA THR A 39 7.58 -10.90 6.27
C THR A 39 6.44 -11.84 5.93
N GLU A 40 5.34 -11.83 6.67
CA GLU A 40 4.26 -12.80 6.51
C GLU A 40 3.16 -12.26 5.59
N GLN A 41 2.73 -11.02 5.80
CA GLN A 41 1.60 -10.43 5.07
C GLN A 41 1.99 -9.20 4.26
N LEU A 42 1.31 -8.97 3.13
CA LEU A 42 1.62 -7.82 2.28
C LEU A 42 1.43 -6.46 3.00
N TYR A 43 0.44 -6.37 3.90
CA TYR A 43 0.16 -5.12 4.60
C TYR A 43 1.19 -4.79 5.70
N ASP A 44 1.92 -5.79 6.22
CA ASP A 44 2.96 -5.58 7.24
C ASP A 44 4.33 -5.26 6.63
N THR A 45 4.46 -5.43 5.30
CA THR A 45 5.72 -5.42 4.55
C THR A 45 6.46 -4.08 4.61
N PHE A 46 5.76 -2.97 4.87
CA PHE A 46 6.34 -1.63 4.85
C PHE A 46 6.76 -1.12 6.24
N GLY A 47 6.49 -1.89 7.30
CA GLY A 47 6.71 -1.46 8.67
C GLY A 47 5.46 -0.83 9.28
N HIS A 48 5.60 -0.24 10.46
CA HIS A 48 4.52 0.49 11.12
C HIS A 48 5.06 1.56 12.06
N SER A 49 4.29 2.62 12.31
CA SER A 49 4.66 3.67 13.25
C SER A 49 3.50 4.08 14.17
N ALA A 50 3.85 4.55 15.37
CA ALA A 50 2.88 5.03 16.37
C ALA A 50 3.53 6.05 17.31
N PHE A 51 2.72 6.84 18.01
CA PHE A 51 3.20 7.57 19.19
C PHE A 51 3.03 6.71 20.44
N ARG A 52 3.91 6.90 21.42
CA ARG A 52 3.78 6.37 22.78
C ARG A 52 3.76 7.53 23.77
N VAL A 53 2.82 7.49 24.70
CA VAL A 53 2.78 8.40 25.85
C VAL A 53 2.93 7.58 27.12
N LYS A 54 4.00 7.82 27.87
CA LYS A 54 4.31 7.11 29.11
C LYS A 54 4.42 8.11 30.27
N ASP A 55 3.74 7.84 31.37
CA ASP A 55 3.86 8.59 32.62
C ASP A 55 3.83 7.64 33.83
N ASP A 56 4.97 7.50 34.49
CA ASP A 56 5.14 6.58 35.63
C ASP A 56 4.43 7.06 36.91
N ILE A 57 4.12 8.35 37.06
CA ILE A 57 3.34 8.87 38.21
C ILE A 57 1.86 8.51 38.02
N LEU A 58 1.35 8.73 36.81
CA LEU A 58 -0.05 8.43 36.46
C LEU A 58 -0.30 6.95 36.15
N ARG A 59 0.76 6.12 36.11
CA ARG A 59 0.72 4.71 35.69
C ARG A 59 0.10 4.56 34.29
N MET A 60 0.41 5.50 33.42
CA MET A 60 -0.11 5.56 32.06
C MET A 60 0.99 5.12 31.08
N ASP A 61 0.65 4.21 30.17
CA ASP A 61 1.55 3.79 29.08
C ASP A 61 0.69 3.40 27.87
N LEU A 62 0.49 4.36 26.96
CA LEU A 62 -0.45 4.27 25.85
C LEU A 62 0.28 4.34 24.51
N ALA A 63 -0.13 3.46 23.59
CA ALA A 63 0.17 3.58 22.17
C ALA A 63 -0.98 4.31 21.47
N TYR A 64 -0.64 5.30 20.65
CA TYR A 64 -1.54 6.01 19.74
C TYR A 64 -1.25 5.55 18.33
N ASN A 65 -2.13 4.68 17.84
CA ASN A 65 -1.93 3.91 16.64
C ASN A 65 -2.84 4.40 15.50
N TYR A 66 -2.28 5.13 14.55
CA TYR A 66 -2.97 5.53 13.32
C TYR A 66 -2.99 4.38 12.30
N GLY A 67 -4.04 4.30 11.50
CA GLY A 67 -4.13 3.31 10.41
C GLY A 67 -4.78 1.99 10.84
N ILE A 68 -5.56 2.00 11.92
CA ILE A 68 -6.43 0.86 12.27
C ILE A 68 -7.72 0.95 11.46
N PHE A 69 -8.31 -0.18 11.09
CA PHE A 69 -9.58 -0.22 10.37
C PHE A 69 -10.48 -1.31 10.95
N ASP A 70 -11.79 -1.17 10.74
CA ASP A 70 -12.79 -2.15 11.19
C ASP A 70 -13.26 -3.02 10.01
N PHE A 71 -12.94 -4.31 10.07
CA PHE A 71 -13.40 -5.30 9.08
C PHE A 71 -14.93 -5.44 9.03
N ASN A 72 -15.65 -5.04 10.08
CA ASN A 72 -17.12 -5.06 10.12
C ASN A 72 -17.76 -3.85 9.43
N THR A 73 -16.95 -2.93 8.87
CA THR A 73 -17.46 -1.79 8.11
C THR A 73 -18.39 -2.26 6.99
N PRO A 74 -19.64 -1.75 6.90
CA PRO A 74 -20.54 -2.10 5.81
C PRO A 74 -19.92 -1.82 4.44
N ASN A 75 -19.97 -2.81 3.56
CA ASN A 75 -19.34 -2.81 2.24
C ASN A 75 -17.81 -2.62 2.27
N PHE A 76 -17.13 -3.18 3.26
CA PHE A 76 -15.67 -3.08 3.48
C PHE A 76 -14.87 -3.18 2.18
N TYR A 77 -14.98 -4.30 1.44
CA TYR A 77 -14.19 -4.54 0.23
C TYR A 77 -14.48 -3.54 -0.88
N THR A 78 -15.74 -3.11 -1.03
CA THR A 78 -16.12 -2.09 -2.01
C THR A 78 -15.51 -0.74 -1.66
N LYS A 79 -15.60 -0.32 -0.38
CA LYS A 79 -15.00 0.93 0.08
C LYS A 79 -13.48 0.91 -0.02
N PHE A 80 -12.84 -0.20 0.34
CA PHE A 80 -11.40 -0.40 0.19
C PHE A 80 -10.97 -0.27 -1.28
N ALA A 81 -11.64 -1.00 -2.18
CA ALA A 81 -11.36 -0.93 -3.62
C ALA A 81 -11.58 0.49 -4.18
N GLN A 82 -12.55 1.24 -3.67
CA GLN A 82 -12.83 2.62 -4.09
C GLN A 82 -11.91 3.68 -3.47
N GLY A 83 -11.13 3.35 -2.44
CA GLY A 83 -10.34 4.35 -1.68
C GLY A 83 -11.16 5.17 -0.69
N LYS A 84 -12.33 4.64 -0.29
CA LYS A 84 -13.31 5.31 0.59
C LYS A 84 -13.41 4.66 1.97
N LEU A 85 -12.49 3.76 2.30
CA LEU A 85 -12.45 3.12 3.61
C LEU A 85 -11.89 4.12 4.63
N LEU A 86 -12.64 4.35 5.71
CA LEU A 86 -12.15 5.14 6.83
C LEU A 86 -11.25 4.28 7.72
N TYR A 87 -10.11 4.85 8.07
CA TYR A 87 -9.18 4.33 9.05
C TYR A 87 -9.27 5.19 10.29
N GLU A 88 -8.77 4.68 11.41
CA GLU A 88 -8.92 5.30 12.71
C GLU A 88 -7.59 5.39 13.46
N LEU A 89 -7.50 6.40 14.31
CA LEU A 89 -6.60 6.41 15.45
C LEU A 89 -7.22 5.58 16.59
N ALA A 90 -6.47 4.60 17.12
CA ALA A 90 -6.82 3.98 18.39
C ALA A 90 -5.76 4.27 19.46
N ALA A 91 -6.23 4.58 20.67
CA ALA A 91 -5.40 4.68 21.87
C ALA A 91 -5.63 3.46 22.77
N TYR A 92 -4.56 2.73 23.10
CA TYR A 92 -4.66 1.53 23.94
C TYR A 92 -3.33 1.24 24.67
N PRO A 93 -3.30 0.34 25.67
CA PRO A 93 -2.09 0.08 26.44
C PRO A 93 -0.91 -0.34 25.56
N PHE A 94 0.25 0.29 25.75
CA PHE A 94 1.46 0.00 24.98
C PHE A 94 1.90 -1.47 25.11
N SER A 95 1.59 -2.13 26.24
CA SER A 95 1.85 -3.57 26.41
C SER A 95 1.11 -4.46 25.40
N ALA A 96 -0.05 -4.05 24.91
CA ALA A 96 -0.74 -4.76 23.83
C ALA A 96 -0.05 -4.53 22.47
N PHE A 97 0.35 -3.29 22.18
CA PHE A 97 1.13 -2.94 20.99
C PHE A 97 2.42 -3.77 20.95
N TYR A 98 3.20 -3.71 22.03
CA TYR A 98 4.45 -4.43 22.17
C TYR A 98 4.28 -5.93 21.94
N ARG A 99 3.29 -6.55 22.61
CA ARG A 99 3.06 -8.01 22.48
C ARG A 99 2.71 -8.42 21.06
N SER A 100 1.87 -7.65 20.35
CA SER A 100 1.49 -7.97 18.97
C SER A 100 2.72 -8.02 18.06
N TYR A 101 3.51 -6.96 18.02
CA TYR A 101 4.65 -6.87 17.11
C TYR A 101 5.85 -7.73 17.54
N ALA A 102 6.02 -7.97 18.85
CA ALA A 102 7.00 -8.92 19.34
C ALA A 102 6.64 -10.37 18.98
N GLN A 103 5.35 -10.73 18.99
CA GLN A 103 4.87 -12.05 18.53
C GLN A 103 5.08 -12.24 17.03
N GLU A 104 4.93 -11.17 16.24
CA GLU A 104 5.30 -11.13 14.81
C GLU A 104 6.82 -11.18 14.58
N ASN A 105 7.64 -11.22 15.63
CA ASN A 105 9.10 -11.19 15.56
C ASN A 105 9.64 -9.98 14.78
N ARG A 106 9.06 -8.80 14.98
CA ARG A 106 9.46 -7.55 14.32
C ARG A 106 10.16 -6.63 15.31
N ARG A 107 11.29 -6.04 14.91
CA ARG A 107 12.04 -5.11 15.76
C ARG A 107 11.15 -3.92 16.12
N ILE A 108 11.18 -3.53 17.38
CA ILE A 108 10.47 -2.35 17.88
C ILE A 108 11.52 -1.35 18.37
N ARG A 109 11.57 -0.19 17.73
CA ARG A 109 12.46 0.93 18.07
C ARG A 109 11.64 2.08 18.62
N GLU A 110 12.23 2.80 19.56
CA GLU A 110 11.63 3.95 20.22
C GLU A 110 12.59 5.14 20.14
N GLN A 111 12.09 6.30 19.73
CA GLN A 111 12.77 7.58 19.79
C GLN A 111 12.03 8.46 20.81
N VAL A 112 12.61 8.64 21.99
CA VAL A 112 12.07 9.53 23.03
C VAL A 112 12.37 10.97 22.61
N LEU A 113 11.34 11.81 22.56
CA LEU A 113 11.45 13.20 22.11
C LEU A 113 11.94 14.11 23.26
N ASP A 114 12.83 15.05 22.96
CA ASP A 114 13.36 16.04 23.90
C ASP A 114 12.43 17.26 24.01
N LEU A 115 11.28 17.04 24.65
CA LEU A 115 10.22 18.03 24.79
C LEU A 115 10.20 18.67 26.18
N THR A 116 9.81 19.93 26.24
CA THR A 116 9.41 20.64 27.47
C THR A 116 8.12 20.06 28.06
N GLN A 117 7.78 20.40 29.31
CA GLN A 117 6.56 19.88 29.93
C GLN A 117 5.30 20.36 29.21
N GLU A 118 5.33 21.61 28.75
CA GLU A 118 4.26 22.26 27.99
C GLU A 118 4.05 21.55 26.65
N GLU A 119 5.12 21.27 25.92
CA GLU A 119 5.07 20.54 24.65
C GLU A 119 4.57 19.10 24.83
N LYS A 120 5.01 18.39 25.88
CA LYS A 120 4.49 17.04 26.20
C LYS A 120 2.99 17.08 26.45
N GLN A 121 2.51 18.05 27.23
CA GLN A 121 1.08 18.21 27.50
C GLN A 121 0.31 18.55 26.22
N ALA A 122 0.86 19.41 25.36
CA ALA A 122 0.26 19.75 24.07
C ALA A 122 0.13 18.52 23.16
N PHE A 123 1.18 17.70 23.04
CA PHE A 123 1.14 16.42 22.31
C PHE A 123 0.04 15.50 22.84
N PHE A 124 0.00 15.29 24.15
CA PHE A 124 -0.99 14.41 24.76
C PHE A 124 -2.42 14.93 24.56
N ASN A 125 -2.64 16.24 24.72
CA ASN A 125 -3.93 16.86 24.46
C ASN A 125 -4.36 16.68 23.00
N PHE A 126 -3.45 16.89 22.04
CA PHE A 126 -3.72 16.71 20.62
C PHE A 126 -4.09 15.26 20.30
N LEU A 127 -3.31 14.31 20.80
CA LEU A 127 -3.56 12.87 20.60
C LEU A 127 -4.87 12.41 21.25
N GLN A 128 -5.19 12.89 22.46
CA GLN A 128 -6.47 12.65 23.11
C GLN A 128 -7.63 13.24 22.32
N ASN A 129 -7.47 14.45 21.78
CA ASN A 129 -8.49 15.08 20.94
C ASN A 129 -8.74 14.29 19.66
N ASN A 130 -7.68 13.82 18.99
CA ASN A 130 -7.82 12.96 17.82
C ASN A 130 -8.43 11.60 18.15
N ALA A 131 -8.20 11.06 19.35
CA ALA A 131 -8.77 9.77 19.75
C ALA A 131 -10.28 9.83 20.05
N LYS A 132 -10.90 11.01 20.07
CA LYS A 132 -12.35 11.16 20.28
C LYS A 132 -13.15 10.53 19.13
N PRO A 133 -14.34 9.97 19.39
CA PRO A 133 -15.17 9.35 18.35
C PRO A 133 -15.43 10.21 17.13
N GLU A 134 -15.58 11.52 17.31
CA GLU A 134 -15.82 12.49 16.24
C GLU A 134 -14.58 12.86 15.41
N ASN A 135 -13.37 12.59 15.91
CA ASN A 135 -12.11 13.02 15.28
C ASN A 135 -11.20 11.86 14.84
N LYS A 136 -11.43 10.64 15.35
CA LYS A 136 -10.51 9.51 15.17
C LYS A 136 -10.44 8.99 13.74
N SER A 137 -11.50 9.17 12.95
CA SER A 137 -11.63 8.58 11.62
C SER A 137 -11.11 9.51 10.53
N TYR A 138 -10.38 8.97 9.56
CA TYR A 138 -9.84 9.70 8.42
C TYR A 138 -9.76 8.82 7.16
N LEU A 139 -9.69 9.43 5.98
CA LEU A 139 -9.48 8.71 4.72
C LEU A 139 -8.00 8.35 4.59
N TYR A 140 -7.73 7.06 4.46
CA TYR A 140 -6.36 6.58 4.34
C TYR A 140 -5.86 6.68 2.89
N ASP A 141 -4.69 7.27 2.74
CA ASP A 141 -3.91 7.24 1.51
C ASP A 141 -2.55 6.61 1.81
N PHE A 142 -2.22 5.53 1.11
CA PHE A 142 -0.99 4.77 1.36
C PHE A 142 0.29 5.62 1.24
N PHE A 143 0.31 6.64 0.38
CA PHE A 143 1.48 7.49 0.18
C PHE A 143 1.42 8.79 0.99
N TYR A 144 0.22 9.30 1.24
CA TYR A 144 0.07 10.69 1.71
C TYR A 144 -0.65 10.85 3.05
N ASP A 145 -1.43 9.86 3.49
CA ASP A 145 -2.15 9.92 4.76
C ASP A 145 -2.22 8.53 5.41
N ASN A 146 -1.13 8.14 6.06
CA ASN A 146 -0.93 6.82 6.64
C ASN A 146 -0.31 6.88 8.05
N CYS A 147 -0.04 5.71 8.63
CA CYS A 147 0.53 5.61 9.99
C CYS A 147 1.88 6.32 10.15
N ALA A 148 2.67 6.46 9.09
CA ALA A 148 3.97 7.12 9.11
C ALA A 148 3.83 8.64 8.89
N THR A 149 3.08 9.07 7.88
CA THR A 149 2.91 10.51 7.58
C THR A 149 2.21 11.25 8.70
N LYS A 150 1.25 10.60 9.39
CA LYS A 150 0.56 11.14 10.57
C LYS A 150 1.50 11.53 11.70
N LEU A 151 2.64 10.85 11.88
CA LEU A 151 3.60 11.21 12.91
C LEU A 151 4.26 12.56 12.63
N LYS A 152 4.64 12.82 11.37
CA LYS A 152 5.19 14.12 10.99
C LYS A 152 4.12 15.20 11.12
N GLU A 153 2.92 14.95 10.59
CA GLU A 153 1.80 15.89 10.63
C GLU A 153 1.44 16.30 12.06
N VAL A 154 1.32 15.35 12.99
CA VAL A 154 1.01 15.64 14.39
C VAL A 154 2.10 16.50 15.03
N ALA A 155 3.37 16.18 14.80
CA ALA A 155 4.47 16.97 15.37
C ALA A 155 4.52 18.40 14.82
N GLU A 156 4.31 18.58 13.51
CA GLU A 156 4.23 19.92 12.91
C GLU A 156 3.05 20.73 13.44
N ASN A 157 1.89 20.10 13.70
CA ASN A 157 0.74 20.79 14.28
C ASN A 157 0.95 21.16 15.75
N VAL A 158 1.64 20.32 16.53
CA VAL A 158 1.82 20.54 17.97
C VAL A 158 2.97 21.49 18.26
N LEU A 159 4.06 21.39 17.50
CA LEU A 159 5.29 22.15 17.73
C LEU A 159 5.41 23.38 16.83
N GLU A 160 4.58 23.47 15.78
CA GLU A 160 4.51 24.60 14.86
C GLU A 160 5.91 24.98 14.30
N GLN A 161 6.26 26.28 14.28
CA GLN A 161 7.56 26.78 13.82
C GLN A 161 8.77 26.30 14.64
N ASN A 162 8.56 25.64 15.79
CA ASN A 162 9.66 25.20 16.64
C ASN A 162 10.31 23.91 16.12
N VAL A 163 9.64 23.13 15.27
CA VAL A 163 10.19 21.89 14.70
C VAL A 163 10.65 22.08 13.26
N GLU A 164 11.84 21.58 12.96
CA GLU A 164 12.38 21.51 11.60
C GLU A 164 12.67 20.05 11.24
N PHE A 165 11.89 19.51 10.30
CA PHE A 165 12.10 18.17 9.78
C PHE A 165 13.19 18.14 8.71
N ASN A 166 14.32 17.53 9.04
CA ASN A 166 15.40 17.30 8.10
C ASN A 166 15.28 15.92 7.44
N THR A 167 15.67 15.85 6.17
CA THR A 167 15.60 14.64 5.35
C THR A 167 16.86 14.44 4.52
N SER A 168 18.02 14.81 5.09
CA SER A 168 19.31 14.70 4.42
C SER A 168 19.65 13.26 4.01
N PHE A 169 19.13 12.25 4.72
CA PHE A 169 19.21 10.83 4.31
C PHE A 169 18.61 10.52 2.92
N ILE A 170 17.85 11.44 2.31
CA ILE A 170 17.24 11.32 0.99
C ILE A 170 18.07 12.02 -0.09
N GLU A 171 18.95 12.95 0.28
CA GLU A 171 19.70 13.76 -0.67
C GLU A 171 20.52 12.91 -1.66
N GLY A 172 20.49 13.31 -2.92
CA GLY A 172 21.16 12.58 -4.01
C GLY A 172 20.45 11.29 -4.46
N LYS A 173 19.39 10.84 -3.78
CA LYS A 173 18.61 9.67 -4.24
C LYS A 173 17.70 10.04 -5.42
N ASN A 174 17.51 9.07 -6.30
CA ASN A 174 16.69 9.21 -7.52
C ASN A 174 15.67 8.07 -7.64
N GLU A 175 15.05 7.72 -6.51
CA GLU A 175 14.00 6.70 -6.44
C GLU A 175 12.66 7.23 -6.97
N THR A 176 11.76 6.30 -7.28
CA THR A 176 10.34 6.55 -7.55
C THR A 176 9.52 5.92 -6.44
N LEU A 177 8.24 6.27 -6.32
CA LEU A 177 7.34 5.60 -5.37
C LEU A 177 7.30 4.08 -5.63
N ARG A 178 7.34 3.65 -6.89
CA ARG A 178 7.40 2.23 -7.24
C ARG A 178 8.69 1.57 -6.75
N SER A 179 9.84 2.19 -6.96
CA SER A 179 11.11 1.58 -6.51
C SER A 179 11.19 1.52 -4.99
N LEU A 180 10.67 2.53 -4.27
CA LEU A 180 10.52 2.49 -2.82
C LEU A 180 9.64 1.33 -2.37
N ILE A 181 8.51 1.06 -3.02
CA ILE A 181 7.68 -0.12 -2.73
C ILE A 181 8.45 -1.43 -2.99
N HIS A 182 9.20 -1.50 -4.09
CA HIS A 182 9.92 -2.71 -4.50
C HIS A 182 11.04 -3.08 -3.52
N GLN A 183 11.70 -2.08 -2.90
CA GLN A 183 12.74 -2.30 -1.88
C GLN A 183 12.24 -3.17 -0.71
N TYR A 184 10.95 -3.07 -0.37
CA TYR A 184 10.35 -3.79 0.76
C TYR A 184 9.61 -5.07 0.31
N SER A 185 8.90 -5.01 -0.82
CA SER A 185 7.96 -6.08 -1.20
C SER A 185 8.53 -7.15 -2.12
N LYS A 186 9.45 -6.80 -3.04
CA LYS A 186 9.78 -7.64 -4.20
C LYS A 186 10.33 -9.02 -3.85
N GLN A 187 11.18 -9.10 -2.82
CA GLN A 187 11.79 -10.36 -2.40
C GLN A 187 10.85 -11.20 -1.52
N LYS A 188 10.10 -10.54 -0.63
CA LYS A 188 9.28 -11.21 0.39
C LYS A 188 7.91 -11.65 -0.14
N HIS A 189 7.29 -10.82 -1.00
CA HIS A 189 5.92 -11.01 -1.47
C HIS A 189 5.82 -10.84 -2.99
N PRO A 190 6.42 -11.73 -3.80
CA PRO A 190 6.47 -11.54 -5.26
C PRO A 190 5.09 -11.48 -5.93
N TRP A 191 4.09 -12.23 -5.43
CA TRP A 191 2.70 -12.11 -5.89
C TRP A 191 2.05 -10.79 -5.47
N GLY A 192 2.34 -10.32 -4.25
CA GLY A 192 1.88 -9.02 -3.76
C GLY A 192 2.45 -7.88 -4.59
N THR A 193 3.77 -7.90 -4.85
CA THR A 193 4.44 -6.94 -5.74
C THR A 193 3.86 -6.96 -7.15
N PHE A 194 3.59 -8.14 -7.73
CA PHE A 194 2.91 -8.24 -9.02
C PHE A 194 1.51 -7.60 -8.99
N GLY A 195 0.72 -7.86 -7.94
CA GLY A 195 -0.60 -7.26 -7.77
C GLY A 195 -0.53 -5.73 -7.64
N ILE A 196 0.42 -5.21 -6.86
CA ILE A 196 0.67 -3.77 -6.73
C ILE A 196 1.07 -3.17 -8.09
N ASP A 197 1.97 -3.84 -8.82
CA ASP A 197 2.44 -3.37 -10.13
C ASP A 197 1.34 -3.38 -11.20
N LEU A 198 0.38 -4.30 -11.07
CA LEU A 198 -0.81 -4.34 -11.91
C LEU A 198 -1.80 -3.23 -11.56
N ALA A 199 -1.95 -2.93 -10.26
CA ALA A 199 -2.92 -1.95 -9.77
C ALA A 199 -2.48 -0.49 -9.97
N LEU A 200 -1.19 -0.19 -9.74
CA LEU A 200 -0.66 1.17 -9.74
C LEU A 200 -0.11 1.56 -11.11
N GLY A 201 -0.46 2.76 -11.57
CA GLY A 201 -0.13 3.28 -12.90
C GLY A 201 1.17 4.09 -12.96
N ALA A 202 1.40 4.78 -14.06
CA ALA A 202 2.61 5.55 -14.34
C ALA A 202 2.86 6.72 -13.36
N ILE A 203 1.84 7.17 -12.63
CA ILE A 203 1.96 8.29 -11.69
C ILE A 203 3.03 8.02 -10.63
N ILE A 204 3.18 6.77 -10.19
CA ILE A 204 4.16 6.37 -9.16
C ILE A 204 5.57 6.08 -9.72
N ASP A 205 5.76 6.19 -11.03
CA ASP A 205 7.06 6.03 -11.71
C ASP A 205 7.78 7.37 -11.95
N LYS A 206 7.19 8.48 -11.47
CA LYS A 206 7.86 9.78 -11.43
C LYS A 206 8.91 9.81 -10.32
N LYS A 207 9.92 10.69 -10.49
CA LYS A 207 10.93 10.94 -9.47
C LYS A 207 10.24 11.37 -8.17
N ALA A 208 10.53 10.67 -7.08
CA ALA A 208 9.96 10.92 -5.77
C ALA A 208 10.46 12.27 -5.22
N THR A 209 9.53 13.08 -4.73
CA THR A 209 9.81 14.27 -3.91
C THR A 209 10.18 13.85 -2.49
N THR A 210 10.71 14.77 -1.68
CA THR A 210 11.00 14.50 -0.25
C THR A 210 9.79 13.94 0.49
N LYS A 211 8.58 14.48 0.24
CA LYS A 211 7.34 14.01 0.87
C LYS A 211 7.03 12.55 0.51
N ASP A 212 7.30 12.16 -0.74
CA ASP A 212 7.05 10.81 -1.26
C ASP A 212 7.92 9.73 -0.60
N TYR A 213 8.95 10.07 0.17
CA TYR A 213 9.70 9.06 0.95
C TYR A 213 9.08 8.81 2.33
N LEU A 214 8.32 9.77 2.86
CA LEU A 214 7.88 9.78 4.25
C LEU A 214 6.65 8.89 4.51
N PHE A 215 6.11 8.25 3.47
CA PHE A 215 5.09 7.20 3.66
C PHE A 215 5.67 5.94 4.31
N LEU A 216 7.00 5.77 4.33
CA LEU A 216 7.68 4.64 4.92
C LEU A 216 8.06 4.92 6.39
N PRO A 217 7.63 4.08 7.35
CA PRO A 217 8.02 4.14 8.77
C PRO A 217 9.52 4.29 9.03
N ASP A 218 10.37 3.58 8.26
CA ASP A 218 11.83 3.70 8.40
C ASP A 218 12.36 5.08 8.01
N ASN A 219 11.74 5.71 7.00
CA ASN A 219 12.11 7.06 6.60
C ASN A 219 11.62 8.11 7.60
N ILE A 220 10.48 7.89 8.25
CA ILE A 220 10.05 8.73 9.39
C ILE A 220 11.02 8.61 10.56
N PHE A 221 11.45 7.39 10.90
CA PHE A 221 12.46 7.18 11.94
C PHE A 221 13.76 7.96 11.66
N ASN A 222 14.25 7.91 10.42
CA ASN A 222 15.44 8.65 10.00
C ASN A 222 15.19 10.16 10.00
N ALA A 223 14.02 10.62 9.55
CA ALA A 223 13.66 12.02 9.58
C ALA A 223 13.69 12.56 11.02
N TYR A 224 13.02 11.90 11.98
CA TYR A 224 13.07 12.29 13.39
C TYR A 224 14.50 12.30 13.95
N ALA A 225 15.36 11.35 13.54
CA ALA A 225 16.74 11.30 14.00
C ALA A 225 17.59 12.51 13.55
N GLU A 226 17.26 13.11 12.40
CA GLU A 226 17.95 14.27 11.83
C GLU A 226 17.26 15.61 12.14
N SER A 227 16.04 15.56 12.69
CA SER A 227 15.21 16.74 12.92
C SER A 227 15.59 17.50 14.19
N THR A 228 15.25 18.78 14.22
CA THR A 228 15.53 19.65 15.37
C THR A 228 14.26 20.29 15.92
N ILE A 229 14.28 20.61 17.21
CA ILE A 229 13.32 21.45 17.90
C ILE A 229 14.07 22.61 18.56
N ASN A 230 13.70 23.85 18.25
CA ASN A 230 14.39 25.05 18.74
C ASN A 230 15.92 25.02 18.49
N GLY A 231 16.35 24.47 17.35
CA GLY A 231 17.77 24.32 16.97
C GLY A 231 18.55 23.23 17.71
N LYS A 232 17.90 22.39 18.52
CA LYS A 232 18.49 21.22 19.19
C LYS A 232 17.90 19.92 18.63
N PRO A 233 18.61 18.78 18.67
CA PRO A 233 18.05 17.51 18.20
C PRO A 233 16.71 17.19 18.89
N ILE A 234 15.68 16.85 18.11
CA ILE A 234 14.36 16.52 18.68
C ILE A 234 14.36 15.16 19.38
N VAL A 235 15.27 14.25 19.02
CA VAL A 235 15.39 12.94 19.65
C VAL A 235 16.39 13.00 20.80
N LYS A 236 15.89 12.81 22.03
CA LYS A 236 16.69 12.71 23.25
C LYS A 236 17.48 11.41 23.30
N LYS A 237 16.81 10.30 22.96
CA LYS A 237 17.37 8.95 23.05
C LYS A 237 16.64 7.99 22.13
N THR A 238 17.39 7.09 21.51
CA THR A 238 16.86 5.95 20.76
C THR A 238 17.04 4.66 21.55
N ASN A 239 15.97 3.89 21.74
CA ASN A 239 15.96 2.57 22.38
C ASN A 239 15.54 1.49 21.37
N THR A 240 16.09 0.29 21.52
CA THR A 240 15.51 -0.92 20.91
C THR A 240 14.74 -1.67 21.99
N LEU A 241 13.40 -1.72 21.86
CA LEU A 241 12.50 -2.35 22.84
C LEU A 241 12.36 -3.86 22.60
N PHE A 242 12.50 -4.29 21.34
CA PHE A 242 12.49 -5.68 20.96
C PHE A 242 13.46 -5.92 19.81
N THR A 243 14.28 -6.97 19.93
CA THR A 243 15.20 -7.42 18.90
C THR A 243 14.68 -8.73 18.31
N PRO A 244 14.47 -8.80 16.99
CA PRO A 244 13.93 -9.99 16.35
C PRO A 244 14.95 -11.12 16.37
N LYS A 245 14.45 -12.35 16.46
CA LYS A 245 15.25 -13.55 16.21
C LYS A 245 15.56 -13.65 14.72
N GLU A 246 16.74 -14.14 14.37
CA GLU A 246 17.09 -14.39 12.98
C GLU A 246 16.10 -15.36 12.34
N GLN A 247 15.53 -14.96 11.20
CA GLN A 247 14.67 -15.79 10.38
C GLN A 247 15.20 -15.77 8.94
N LYS A 248 15.31 -16.95 8.34
CA LYS A 248 15.63 -17.05 6.91
C LYS A 248 14.39 -16.69 6.11
N ILE A 249 14.50 -15.71 5.23
CA ILE A 249 13.45 -15.43 4.24
C ILE A 249 13.43 -16.61 3.26
N PRO A 250 12.34 -17.39 3.19
CA PRO A 250 12.28 -18.53 2.29
C PRO A 250 12.33 -18.04 0.84
N VAL A 251 13.05 -18.79 0.00
CA VAL A 251 13.05 -18.51 -1.45
C VAL A 251 11.66 -18.82 -2.00
N ALA A 252 11.03 -17.84 -2.64
CA ALA A 252 9.74 -18.00 -3.27
C ALA A 252 9.86 -18.84 -4.57
N LEU A 253 9.81 -20.16 -4.43
CA LEU A 253 9.80 -21.11 -5.56
C LEU A 253 8.58 -20.94 -6.49
N PHE A 254 7.50 -20.34 -5.97
CA PHE A 254 6.26 -20.08 -6.70
C PHE A 254 6.07 -18.58 -6.95
N SER A 255 7.01 -17.94 -7.65
CA SER A 255 6.88 -16.53 -8.03
C SER A 255 6.05 -16.36 -9.33
N PRO A 256 5.44 -15.18 -9.57
CA PRO A 256 4.72 -14.90 -10.82
C PRO A 256 5.58 -15.16 -12.05
N THR A 257 6.85 -14.76 -12.02
CA THR A 257 7.78 -14.97 -13.14
C THR A 257 7.96 -16.45 -13.47
N ILE A 258 8.13 -17.32 -12.48
CA ILE A 258 8.27 -18.76 -12.70
C ILE A 258 6.98 -19.36 -13.25
N ILE A 259 5.84 -19.06 -12.62
CA ILE A 259 4.54 -19.60 -13.03
C ILE A 259 4.16 -19.15 -14.44
N PHE A 260 4.29 -17.86 -14.74
CA PHE A 260 4.01 -17.33 -16.06
C PHE A 260 5.01 -17.82 -17.12
N SER A 261 6.26 -18.10 -16.75
CA SER A 261 7.21 -18.76 -17.67
C SER A 261 6.79 -20.18 -18.01
N LEU A 262 6.33 -20.97 -17.03
CA LEU A 262 5.83 -22.33 -17.27
C LEU A 262 4.59 -22.32 -18.16
N PHE A 263 3.63 -21.42 -17.90
CA PHE A 263 2.47 -21.23 -18.77
C PHE A 263 2.89 -20.79 -20.18
N ALA A 264 3.89 -19.91 -20.27
CA ALA A 264 4.38 -19.44 -21.55
C ALA A 264 4.99 -20.57 -22.38
N LEU A 265 5.84 -21.40 -21.77
CA LEU A 265 6.40 -22.57 -22.44
C LEU A 265 5.31 -23.52 -22.94
N LEU A 266 4.28 -23.79 -22.13
CA LEU A 266 3.15 -24.63 -22.53
C LEU A 266 2.39 -24.06 -23.74
N PHE A 267 2.00 -22.78 -23.70
CA PHE A 267 1.24 -22.16 -24.78
C PHE A 267 2.06 -21.93 -26.05
N LEU A 268 3.36 -21.65 -25.91
CA LEU A 268 4.27 -21.60 -27.05
C LEU A 268 4.42 -22.98 -27.70
N TRP A 269 4.57 -24.05 -26.91
CA TRP A 269 4.61 -25.41 -27.43
C TRP A 269 3.32 -25.80 -28.17
N ILE A 270 2.15 -25.47 -27.61
CA ILE A 270 0.86 -25.71 -28.27
C ILE A 270 0.78 -24.92 -29.58
N THR A 271 1.20 -23.64 -29.57
CA THR A 271 1.18 -22.78 -30.76
C THR A 271 2.12 -23.28 -31.85
N TYR A 272 3.30 -23.78 -31.47
CA TYR A 272 4.22 -24.44 -32.40
C TYR A 272 3.60 -25.69 -33.03
N ARG A 273 2.94 -26.53 -32.23
CA ARG A 273 2.25 -27.74 -32.73
C ARG A 273 1.09 -27.37 -33.66
N ASP A 274 0.33 -26.35 -33.30
CA ASP A 274 -0.78 -25.81 -34.09
C ASP A 274 -0.28 -25.33 -35.46
N TYR A 275 0.83 -24.57 -35.47
CA TYR A 275 1.51 -24.12 -36.68
C TYR A 275 1.97 -25.29 -37.56
N LYS A 276 2.62 -26.30 -36.98
CA LYS A 276 3.10 -27.47 -37.73
C LYS A 276 1.97 -28.32 -38.30
N LYS A 277 0.86 -28.44 -37.59
CA LYS A 277 -0.30 -29.26 -37.99
C LYS A 277 -1.35 -28.49 -38.79
N GLN A 278 -1.13 -27.19 -39.05
CA GLN A 278 -2.12 -26.28 -39.66
C GLN A 278 -3.49 -26.37 -38.97
N LYS A 279 -3.49 -26.55 -37.65
CA LYS A 279 -4.70 -26.74 -36.84
C LYS A 279 -4.67 -25.78 -35.67
N ARG A 280 -5.78 -25.07 -35.45
CA ARG A 280 -5.89 -24.09 -34.36
C ARG A 280 -6.49 -24.70 -33.09
N SER A 281 -5.77 -24.59 -31.98
CA SER A 281 -6.27 -24.90 -30.63
C SER A 281 -7.06 -23.72 -30.05
N LYS A 282 -8.37 -23.68 -30.33
CA LYS A 282 -9.24 -22.54 -29.99
C LYS A 282 -9.36 -22.23 -28.50
N TRP A 283 -9.21 -23.23 -27.64
CA TRP A 283 -9.28 -23.05 -26.19
C TRP A 283 -8.10 -22.20 -25.67
N VAL A 284 -6.93 -22.26 -26.33
CA VAL A 284 -5.79 -21.38 -26.01
C VAL A 284 -6.14 -19.94 -26.33
N ASP A 285 -6.76 -19.70 -27.50
CA ASP A 285 -7.22 -18.37 -27.90
C ASP A 285 -8.21 -17.83 -26.86
N PHE A 286 -9.24 -18.63 -26.54
CA PHE A 286 -10.25 -18.28 -25.55
C PHE A 286 -9.65 -17.89 -24.20
N ILE A 287 -8.75 -18.71 -23.64
CA ILE A 287 -8.13 -18.43 -22.33
C ILE A 287 -7.29 -17.15 -22.38
N LEU A 288 -6.46 -16.96 -23.40
CA LEU A 288 -5.60 -15.79 -23.49
C LEU A 288 -6.41 -14.49 -23.62
N PHE A 289 -7.43 -14.48 -24.47
CA PHE A 289 -8.33 -13.32 -24.63
C PHE A 289 -9.20 -13.10 -23.38
N LEU A 290 -9.73 -14.16 -22.77
CA LEU A 290 -10.55 -14.05 -21.57
C LEU A 290 -9.73 -13.47 -20.40
N CYS A 291 -8.55 -14.03 -20.12
CA CYS A 291 -7.71 -13.58 -19.00
C CYS A 291 -7.24 -12.14 -19.18
N THR A 292 -6.73 -11.77 -20.38
CA THR A 292 -6.31 -10.39 -20.64
C THR A 292 -7.48 -9.41 -20.61
N GLY A 293 -8.66 -9.82 -21.07
CA GLY A 293 -9.89 -9.03 -20.99
C GLY A 293 -10.35 -8.79 -19.55
N LEU A 294 -10.38 -9.84 -18.73
CA LEU A 294 -10.74 -9.74 -17.30
C LEU A 294 -9.76 -8.86 -16.51
N ILE A 295 -8.45 -9.02 -16.75
CA ILE A 295 -7.45 -8.14 -16.15
C ILE A 295 -7.66 -6.69 -16.61
N GLY A 296 -7.96 -6.49 -17.89
CA GLY A 296 -8.29 -5.17 -18.43
C GLY A 296 -9.48 -4.51 -17.77
N VAL A 297 -10.54 -5.27 -17.48
CA VAL A 297 -11.69 -4.76 -16.70
C VAL A 297 -11.22 -4.29 -15.32
N VAL A 298 -10.43 -5.10 -14.61
CA VAL A 298 -9.92 -4.72 -13.27
C VAL A 298 -9.07 -3.46 -13.34
N VAL A 299 -8.14 -3.35 -14.30
CA VAL A 299 -7.28 -2.17 -14.46
C VAL A 299 -8.11 -0.92 -14.76
N LEU A 300 -9.10 -1.01 -15.65
CA LEU A 300 -9.97 0.14 -15.96
C LEU A 300 -10.86 0.54 -14.79
N LEU A 301 -11.38 -0.43 -14.01
CA LEU A 301 -12.12 -0.14 -12.79
C LEU A 301 -11.23 0.60 -11.78
N LEU A 302 -10.00 0.13 -11.56
CA LEU A 302 -9.06 0.82 -10.67
C LEU A 302 -8.74 2.23 -11.14
N TRP A 303 -8.53 2.43 -12.45
CA TRP A 303 -8.22 3.75 -13.01
C TRP A 303 -9.41 4.72 -12.91
N PHE A 304 -10.61 4.32 -13.36
CA PHE A 304 -11.73 5.24 -13.55
C PHE A 304 -12.79 5.20 -12.45
N ALA A 305 -12.91 4.11 -11.70
CA ALA A 305 -14.00 3.89 -10.75
C ALA A 305 -13.57 3.99 -9.27
N THR A 306 -12.36 4.48 -9.00
CA THR A 306 -11.83 4.63 -7.64
C THR A 306 -11.24 6.02 -7.43
N ASP A 307 -11.18 6.45 -6.17
CA ASP A 307 -10.54 7.70 -5.77
C ASP A 307 -9.02 7.54 -5.56
N HIS A 308 -8.48 6.33 -5.80
CA HIS A 308 -7.06 6.06 -5.70
C HIS A 308 -6.29 6.79 -6.80
N THR A 309 -5.65 7.90 -6.44
CA THR A 309 -4.92 8.72 -7.42
C THR A 309 -3.75 7.97 -8.05
N ALA A 310 -3.13 7.04 -7.33
CA ALA A 310 -1.98 6.26 -7.78
C ALA A 310 -2.29 5.19 -8.85
N THR A 311 -3.57 4.89 -9.11
CA THR A 311 -3.98 3.91 -10.14
C THR A 311 -4.22 4.55 -11.49
N LYS A 312 -4.18 5.89 -11.60
CA LYS A 312 -4.36 6.60 -12.87
C LYS A 312 -3.13 6.45 -13.76
N ASP A 313 -3.33 6.69 -15.06
CA ASP A 313 -2.33 6.49 -16.11
C ASP A 313 -1.76 5.06 -16.10
N ASN A 314 -2.62 4.07 -15.86
CA ASN A 314 -2.22 2.66 -15.75
C ASN A 314 -2.18 1.98 -17.13
N TYR A 315 -1.00 2.00 -17.74
CA TYR A 315 -0.74 1.44 -19.05
C TYR A 315 -0.75 -0.10 -19.08
N ASN A 316 -1.00 -0.80 -17.94
CA ASN A 316 -1.34 -2.23 -18.00
C ASN A 316 -2.58 -2.49 -18.86
N ALA A 317 -3.45 -1.49 -19.03
CA ALA A 317 -4.62 -1.55 -19.92
C ALA A 317 -4.27 -1.81 -21.40
N LEU A 318 -3.02 -1.58 -21.83
CA LEU A 318 -2.58 -1.80 -23.21
C LEU A 318 -2.40 -3.29 -23.53
N TRP A 319 -1.68 -4.02 -22.67
CA TRP A 319 -1.47 -5.47 -22.86
C TRP A 319 -2.64 -6.30 -22.33
N ALA A 320 -3.28 -5.85 -21.24
CA ALA A 320 -4.52 -6.38 -20.71
C ALA A 320 -5.70 -5.59 -21.30
N PHE A 321 -5.88 -5.69 -22.61
CA PHE A 321 -6.87 -4.87 -23.31
C PHE A 321 -8.30 -5.36 -23.05
N MET A 322 -9.11 -4.58 -22.34
CA MET A 322 -10.48 -4.96 -21.91
C MET A 322 -11.36 -5.56 -23.02
N PRO A 323 -11.40 -5.03 -24.25
CA PRO A 323 -12.17 -5.62 -25.34
C PRO A 323 -11.84 -7.07 -25.68
N ASN A 324 -10.67 -7.59 -25.24
CA ASN A 324 -10.33 -9.01 -25.33
C ASN A 324 -11.39 -9.90 -24.65
N LEU A 325 -12.12 -9.39 -23.64
CA LEU A 325 -13.20 -10.11 -22.96
C LEU A 325 -14.32 -10.49 -23.93
N ILE A 326 -14.70 -9.59 -24.84
CA ILE A 326 -15.72 -9.86 -25.86
C ILE A 326 -15.13 -10.75 -26.95
N VAL A 327 -13.91 -10.45 -27.40
CA VAL A 327 -13.23 -11.20 -28.46
C VAL A 327 -12.96 -12.65 -28.07
N ALA A 328 -12.80 -12.96 -26.78
CA ALA A 328 -12.64 -14.32 -26.26
C ALA A 328 -13.73 -15.27 -26.78
N PHE A 329 -15.00 -14.85 -26.76
CA PHE A 329 -16.12 -15.68 -27.23
C PHE A 329 -16.20 -15.77 -28.75
N ILE A 330 -15.59 -14.83 -29.48
CA ILE A 330 -15.57 -14.81 -30.94
C ILE A 330 -14.50 -15.75 -31.48
N VAL A 331 -13.34 -15.83 -30.82
CA VAL A 331 -12.22 -16.67 -31.27
C VAL A 331 -12.49 -18.17 -31.19
N VAL A 332 -13.55 -18.60 -30.49
CA VAL A 332 -14.01 -20.00 -30.41
C VAL A 332 -14.69 -20.47 -31.71
N LYS A 333 -15.16 -19.55 -32.58
CA LYS A 333 -15.81 -19.89 -33.86
C LYS A 333 -14.83 -20.58 -34.80
N ASN A 334 -15.27 -21.56 -35.61
CA ASN A 334 -14.42 -22.26 -36.58
C ASN A 334 -13.78 -21.32 -37.61
N ASN A 335 -14.59 -20.39 -38.12
CA ASN A 335 -14.18 -19.36 -39.06
C ASN A 335 -14.20 -18.02 -38.34
N LEU A 336 -13.06 -17.34 -38.34
CA LEU A 336 -12.93 -16.03 -37.73
C LEU A 336 -13.42 -14.96 -38.71
N PRO A 337 -14.20 -13.96 -38.25
CA PRO A 337 -14.53 -12.80 -39.08
C PRO A 337 -13.28 -12.06 -39.56
N LEU A 338 -13.31 -11.51 -40.78
CA LEU A 338 -12.18 -10.77 -41.36
C LEU A 338 -11.72 -9.58 -40.50
N TRP A 339 -12.63 -8.90 -39.80
CA TRP A 339 -12.28 -7.76 -38.94
C TRP A 339 -11.37 -8.15 -37.76
N ILE A 340 -11.34 -9.44 -37.36
CA ILE A 340 -10.41 -9.95 -36.33
C ILE A 340 -8.96 -9.73 -36.77
N LYS A 341 -8.67 -9.72 -38.07
CA LYS A 341 -7.32 -9.39 -38.58
C LYS A 341 -6.88 -8.00 -38.13
N ASN A 342 -7.73 -6.99 -38.34
CA ASN A 342 -7.45 -5.61 -37.93
C ASN A 342 -7.36 -5.49 -36.41
N TYR A 343 -8.21 -6.22 -35.67
CA TYR A 343 -8.16 -6.28 -34.22
C TYR A 343 -6.83 -6.86 -33.71
N LEU A 344 -6.35 -7.96 -34.31
CA LEU A 344 -5.07 -8.58 -33.96
C LEU A 344 -3.88 -7.65 -34.23
N PHE A 345 -3.91 -6.89 -35.34
CA PHE A 345 -2.91 -5.84 -35.58
C PHE A 345 -2.93 -4.76 -34.50
N LEU A 346 -4.12 -4.29 -34.10
CA LEU A 346 -4.25 -3.32 -33.02
C LEU A 346 -3.62 -3.85 -31.72
N VAL A 347 -4.01 -5.03 -31.24
CA VAL A 347 -3.47 -5.55 -29.97
C VAL A 347 -1.97 -5.84 -30.05
N LEU A 348 -1.43 -6.22 -31.21
CA LEU A 348 0.03 -6.33 -31.41
C LEU A 348 0.73 -4.97 -31.29
N ILE A 349 0.16 -3.90 -31.86
CA ILE A 349 0.67 -2.54 -31.68
C ILE A 349 0.64 -2.14 -30.21
N LEU A 350 -0.46 -2.42 -29.49
CA LEU A 350 -0.55 -2.12 -28.06
C LEU A 350 0.51 -2.88 -27.22
N LEU A 351 0.83 -4.12 -27.57
CA LEU A 351 1.95 -4.85 -26.95
C LEU A 351 3.30 -4.18 -27.22
N ILE A 352 3.55 -3.72 -28.45
CA ILE A 352 4.78 -2.98 -28.80
C ILE A 352 4.86 -1.67 -28.02
N VAL A 353 3.76 -0.91 -27.95
CA VAL A 353 3.70 0.33 -27.16
C VAL A 353 3.98 0.05 -25.68
N THR A 354 3.42 -1.02 -25.12
CA THR A 354 3.71 -1.46 -23.74
C THR A 354 5.22 -1.64 -23.52
N ILE A 355 5.91 -2.34 -24.44
CA ILE A 355 7.35 -2.56 -24.37
C ILE A 355 8.12 -1.23 -24.46
N ILE A 356 7.71 -0.33 -25.36
CA ILE A 356 8.32 1.00 -25.51
C ILE A 356 8.19 1.79 -24.20
N LEU A 357 6.99 1.89 -23.63
CA LEU A 357 6.75 2.58 -22.35
C LEU A 357 7.61 2.01 -21.22
N TRP A 358 7.81 0.69 -21.21
CA TRP A 358 8.67 0.02 -20.22
C TRP A 358 10.15 0.38 -20.40
N ILE A 359 10.67 0.31 -21.63
CA ILE A 359 12.08 0.64 -21.93
C ILE A 359 12.42 2.07 -21.53
N PHE A 360 11.52 3.02 -21.83
CA PHE A 360 11.69 4.42 -21.47
C PHE A 360 11.33 4.74 -20.01
N LYS A 361 10.94 3.73 -19.21
CA LYS A 361 10.50 3.88 -17.82
C LYS A 361 9.39 4.92 -17.64
N ILE A 362 8.53 5.09 -18.64
CA ILE A 362 7.32 5.91 -18.52
C ILE A 362 6.35 5.23 -17.54
N GLN A 363 6.24 3.91 -17.62
CA GLN A 363 5.70 3.06 -16.57
C GLN A 363 6.57 1.82 -16.45
N VAL A 364 6.90 1.42 -15.22
CA VAL A 364 7.58 0.15 -14.97
C VAL A 364 6.53 -0.93 -14.74
N PHE A 365 6.64 -2.02 -15.49
CA PHE A 365 5.72 -3.15 -15.38
C PHE A 365 6.32 -4.28 -14.55
N ALA A 366 5.46 -5.17 -14.05
CA ALA A 366 5.92 -6.34 -13.32
C ALA A 366 6.73 -7.27 -14.22
N VAL A 367 7.95 -7.63 -13.82
CA VAL A 367 8.84 -8.53 -14.60
C VAL A 367 8.16 -9.84 -15.00
N GLY A 368 7.24 -10.34 -14.18
CA GLY A 368 6.47 -11.54 -14.45
C GLY A 368 5.62 -11.49 -15.73
N ILE A 369 5.29 -10.31 -16.29
CA ILE A 369 4.51 -10.24 -17.53
C ILE A 369 5.33 -10.55 -18.79
N ILE A 370 6.68 -10.52 -18.74
CA ILE A 370 7.52 -10.71 -19.94
C ILE A 370 7.19 -12.02 -20.68
N PRO A 371 7.14 -13.19 -20.01
CA PRO A 371 6.74 -14.43 -20.68
C PRO A 371 5.34 -14.38 -21.28
N LEU A 372 4.40 -13.67 -20.63
CA LEU A 372 3.04 -13.51 -21.13
C LEU A 372 3.02 -12.66 -22.41
N LEU A 373 3.73 -11.53 -22.45
CA LEU A 373 3.82 -10.68 -23.63
C LEU A 373 4.36 -11.45 -24.84
N ILE A 374 5.36 -12.32 -24.63
CA ILE A 374 5.92 -13.18 -25.68
C ILE A 374 4.85 -14.14 -26.23
N VAL A 375 4.12 -14.82 -25.34
CA VAL A 375 3.06 -15.76 -25.74
C VAL A 375 1.96 -15.06 -26.51
N LEU A 376 1.51 -13.90 -26.02
CA LEU A 376 0.47 -13.10 -26.68
C LEU A 376 0.93 -12.70 -28.09
N GLY A 377 2.14 -12.14 -28.21
CA GLY A 377 2.71 -11.76 -29.51
C GLY A 377 2.80 -12.93 -30.48
N VAL A 378 3.40 -14.05 -30.07
CA VAL A 378 3.54 -15.25 -30.93
C VAL A 378 2.18 -15.82 -31.31
N ARG A 379 1.23 -15.87 -30.36
CA ARG A 379 -0.11 -16.41 -30.63
C ARG A 379 -0.89 -15.52 -31.58
N TYR A 380 -0.84 -14.20 -31.42
CA TYR A 380 -1.55 -13.26 -32.30
C TYR A 380 -1.00 -13.31 -33.73
N LEU A 381 0.33 -13.43 -33.90
CA LEU A 381 0.94 -13.65 -35.22
C LEU A 381 0.50 -14.97 -35.86
N PHE A 382 0.42 -16.06 -35.09
CA PHE A 382 -0.11 -17.33 -35.58
C PHE A 382 -1.58 -17.22 -36.04
N LEU A 383 -2.42 -16.49 -35.29
CA LEU A 383 -3.82 -16.28 -35.65
C LEU A 383 -3.97 -15.45 -36.93
N LEU A 384 -3.16 -14.40 -37.12
CA LEU A 384 -3.13 -13.64 -38.37
C LEU A 384 -2.86 -14.55 -39.58
N LYS A 385 -1.80 -15.37 -39.50
CA LYS A 385 -1.48 -16.34 -40.57
C LYS A 385 -2.61 -17.33 -40.83
N THR A 386 -3.30 -17.78 -39.78
CA THR A 386 -4.40 -18.74 -39.91
C THR A 386 -5.63 -18.15 -40.60
N ILE A 387 -5.85 -16.83 -40.47
CA ILE A 387 -6.92 -16.12 -41.17
C ILE A 387 -6.57 -15.97 -42.66
N ASP A 388 -5.32 -15.59 -42.97
CA ASP A 388 -4.87 -15.39 -44.35
C ASP A 388 -4.95 -16.68 -45.20
N LEU A 389 -4.56 -17.83 -44.62
CA LEU A 389 -4.67 -19.14 -45.28
C LEU A 389 -6.10 -19.61 -45.59
N LYS A 390 -7.13 -18.91 -45.11
CA LYS A 390 -8.55 -19.21 -45.40
C LYS A 390 -9.18 -18.22 -46.38
N THR A 391 -8.51 -17.11 -46.67
CA THR A 391 -8.95 -16.10 -47.63
C THR A 391 -8.32 -16.27 -49.01
N ASP A 392 -7.22 -17.03 -49.08
CA ASP A 392 -6.65 -17.62 -50.30
C ASP A 392 -7.29 -18.99 -50.58
#